data_AF-A0A2B2LT88-F1
#
_entry.id   AF-A0A2B2LT88-F1
#
_cell.length_a   1.000
_cell.length_b   1.000
_cell.length_c   1.000
_cell.angle_alpha   90.00
_cell.angle_beta   90.00
_cell.angle_gamma   90.00
#
_symmetry.space_group_name_H-M   'P 1'
#
loop_
_entity.id
_entity.type
_entity.pdbx_description
1 polymer ?
#
loop_
_entity_poly.entity_id
_entity_poly.type
_entity_poly.pdbx_seq_one_letter_code
_entity_poly.pdbx_strand_id
1 'polypeptide(L)'
;MKKLYGKLVGFIVAIGLIAGCGSSLKSVKEKEICKTEEECTRIGDKTLQKVYKNIDGLSELEAPGDYDIEEHVSKNMKEAEQKKEDDENYFFLASYYIDGEEIVDPYFEKLDRKRLNKVFAEDTEAKEEVLQQRQDRGYHESLWEMYSTLIPAKYREDIKEFDMITDGYDGIVAHVMPSMEYPKEWVLSLDTLDSAVNIDEVMKTLIHETAHVLTLGHKQIPIDEKYLKAFEEDKDISSYRNTCKNLFLQEGCAKEKSYINQFHNAFWKQIEQEWTEKKVEESEEVQMQFFKEKQDEFVSEYGTTNVAEDIADTFTAFILQDSKKVKEGTELKYKKIAFFYQFPELVKMRAEVLSGLYDVSKTIEQQSGD
;
A
#
# COMPACT_ATOMS: atom_id res chain seq x y z
N MET A 1 9.00 1.02 -27.54
CA MET A 1 8.93 0.08 -28.70
C MET A 1 7.47 -0.23 -29.00
N LYS A 2 7.02 0.07 -30.22
CA LYS A 2 5.63 -0.17 -30.68
C LYS A 2 5.47 -1.60 -31.20
N LYS A 3 4.30 -2.19 -30.91
CA LYS A 3 3.67 -3.42 -31.45
C LYS A 3 3.79 -4.67 -30.59
N LEU A 4 2.71 -4.97 -29.87
CA LEU A 4 2.06 -6.28 -29.81
C LEU A 4 0.71 -6.20 -29.06
N TYR A 5 -0.24 -5.41 -29.59
CA TYR A 5 -1.64 -5.55 -29.21
C TYR A 5 -2.38 -6.22 -30.35
N GLY A 6 -2.82 -7.45 -30.11
CA GLY A 6 -3.49 -8.27 -31.10
C GLY A 6 -4.25 -9.41 -30.42
N LYS A 7 -5.54 -9.14 -30.16
CA LYS A 7 -6.62 -10.05 -29.75
C LYS A 7 -6.70 -10.38 -28.26
N LEU A 8 -7.46 -9.58 -27.51
CA LEU A 8 -8.35 -10.14 -26.48
C LEU A 8 -9.76 -10.26 -27.08
N VAL A 9 -10.28 -11.47 -27.01
CA VAL A 9 -11.65 -11.82 -27.37
C VAL A 9 -12.50 -11.51 -26.14
N GLY A 10 -13.49 -10.62 -26.28
CA GLY A 10 -14.42 -10.29 -25.20
C GLY A 10 -15.09 -11.54 -24.65
N PHE A 11 -14.85 -11.81 -23.36
CA PHE A 11 -15.62 -12.77 -22.59
C PHE A 11 -16.76 -12.04 -21.89
N ILE A 12 -17.95 -12.13 -22.48
CA ILE A 12 -19.20 -11.81 -21.78
C ILE A 12 -19.42 -12.93 -20.75
N VAL A 13 -19.07 -12.68 -19.48
CA VAL A 13 -19.49 -13.55 -18.38
C VAL A 13 -20.92 -13.17 -18.01
N ALA A 14 -21.88 -13.89 -18.58
CA ALA A 14 -23.26 -13.88 -18.11
C ALA A 14 -23.34 -14.72 -16.82
N ILE A 15 -23.30 -14.08 -15.65
CA ILE A 15 -23.56 -14.77 -14.38
C ILE A 15 -25.07 -15.00 -14.28
N GLY A 16 -25.48 -16.24 -14.58
CA GLY A 16 -26.80 -16.74 -14.29
C GLY A 16 -27.01 -16.87 -12.78
N LEU A 17 -28.10 -16.28 -12.30
CA LEU A 17 -28.64 -16.48 -10.96
C LEU A 17 -28.73 -17.96 -10.59
N ILE A 18 -27.86 -18.42 -9.69
CA ILE A 18 -28.08 -19.65 -8.93
C ILE A 18 -28.32 -19.23 -7.48
N ALA A 19 -29.60 -19.15 -7.12
CA ALA A 19 -30.01 -19.23 -5.73
C ALA A 19 -29.68 -20.64 -5.21
N GLY A 20 -28.69 -20.74 -4.32
CA GLY A 20 -28.26 -21.98 -3.69
C GLY A 20 -27.72 -21.71 -2.29
N CYS A 21 -28.35 -22.32 -1.29
CA CYS A 21 -28.17 -22.08 0.13
C CYS A 21 -26.75 -22.29 0.66
N GLY A 22 -26.29 -21.34 1.47
CA GLY A 22 -25.69 -21.59 2.78
C GLY A 22 -24.30 -22.21 2.81
N SER A 23 -23.28 -21.36 2.72
CA SER A 23 -22.07 -21.53 3.53
C SER A 23 -21.88 -20.25 4.34
N SER A 24 -22.28 -20.29 5.61
CA SER A 24 -21.86 -19.28 6.58
C SER A 24 -20.34 -19.25 6.59
N LEU A 25 -19.73 -18.18 6.08
CA LEU A 25 -18.33 -17.86 6.32
C LEU A 25 -18.17 -17.81 7.83
N LYS A 26 -17.52 -18.85 8.37
CA LYS A 26 -17.13 -18.87 9.77
C LYS A 26 -16.21 -17.67 9.95
N SER A 27 -16.56 -16.78 10.89
CA SER A 27 -15.64 -15.79 11.45
C SER A 27 -14.24 -16.39 11.48
N VAL A 28 -13.28 -15.78 10.81
CA VAL A 28 -11.89 -16.23 10.88
C VAL A 28 -11.42 -15.95 12.30
N LYS A 29 -11.70 -16.90 13.21
CA LYS A 29 -11.16 -16.94 14.56
C LYS A 29 -9.66 -16.75 14.43
N GLU A 30 -9.10 -15.88 15.28
CA GLU A 30 -7.65 -15.64 15.42
C GLU A 30 -6.86 -16.91 15.08
N LYS A 31 -6.29 -16.95 13.88
CA LYS A 31 -5.40 -18.04 13.46
C LYS A 31 -4.09 -17.81 14.21
N GLU A 32 -4.01 -18.21 15.48
CA GLU A 32 -2.74 -18.30 16.17
C GLU A 32 -1.92 -19.44 15.55
N ILE A 33 -1.12 -19.11 14.54
CA ILE A 33 -0.35 -20.07 13.74
C ILE A 33 1.00 -20.44 14.37
N CYS A 34 1.48 -19.66 15.33
CA CYS A 34 2.79 -19.82 15.97
C CYS A 34 2.81 -19.12 17.34
N LYS A 35 3.72 -19.56 18.23
CA LYS A 35 3.82 -19.03 19.61
C LYS A 35 5.15 -18.38 19.94
N THR A 36 6.25 -18.87 19.37
CA THR A 36 7.60 -18.33 19.61
C THR A 36 8.14 -17.66 18.35
N GLU A 37 9.07 -16.72 18.50
CA GLU A 37 9.72 -16.03 17.37
C GLU A 37 10.37 -17.01 16.38
N GLU A 38 11.07 -18.03 16.90
CA GLU A 38 11.73 -19.05 16.08
C GLU A 38 10.70 -19.89 15.30
N GLU A 39 9.60 -20.26 15.96
CA GLU A 39 8.51 -20.98 15.31
C GLU A 39 7.83 -20.13 14.22
N CYS A 40 7.53 -18.87 14.54
CA CYS A 40 6.91 -17.93 13.61
C CYS A 40 7.80 -17.67 12.39
N THR A 41 9.11 -17.44 12.61
CA THR A 41 10.08 -17.23 11.51
C THR A 41 10.11 -18.45 10.59
N ARG A 42 10.27 -19.66 11.16
CA ARG A 42 10.32 -20.91 10.40
C ARG A 42 9.03 -21.18 9.63
N ILE A 43 7.87 -20.92 10.24
CA ILE A 43 6.57 -21.08 9.59
C ILE A 43 6.40 -20.05 8.48
N GLY A 44 6.73 -18.78 8.73
CA GLY A 44 6.70 -17.70 7.75
C GLY A 44 7.53 -18.04 6.52
N ASP A 45 8.80 -18.38 6.69
CA ASP A 45 9.69 -18.71 5.56
C ASP A 45 9.18 -19.92 4.78
N LYS A 46 8.69 -20.96 5.46
CA LYS A 46 8.10 -22.13 4.79
C LYS A 46 6.86 -21.77 3.98
N THR A 47 6.04 -20.83 4.46
CA THR A 47 4.84 -20.37 3.76
C THR A 47 5.20 -19.48 2.58
N LEU A 48 6.17 -18.58 2.76
CA LEU A 48 6.70 -17.72 1.71
C LEU A 48 7.21 -18.52 0.49
N GLN A 49 7.94 -19.61 0.73
CA GLN A 49 8.39 -20.54 -0.34
C GLN A 49 7.24 -21.23 -1.09
N LYS A 50 6.01 -21.25 -0.53
CA LYS A 50 4.81 -21.69 -1.26
C LYS A 50 4.19 -20.53 -2.03
N VAL A 51 4.13 -19.34 -1.43
CA VAL A 51 3.61 -18.13 -2.10
C VAL A 51 4.36 -17.88 -3.40
N TYR A 52 5.70 -17.95 -3.41
CA TYR A 52 6.50 -17.76 -4.63
C TYR A 52 6.22 -18.74 -5.76
N LYS A 53 5.59 -19.88 -5.48
CA LYS A 53 5.18 -20.82 -6.55
C LYS A 53 3.90 -20.37 -7.25
N ASN A 54 3.11 -19.55 -6.57
CA ASN A 54 1.80 -19.10 -7.00
C ASN A 54 1.84 -17.64 -7.50
N ILE A 55 2.76 -16.82 -6.97
CA ILE A 55 2.95 -15.41 -7.33
C ILE A 55 4.45 -15.16 -7.51
N ASP A 56 4.88 -15.00 -8.76
CA ASP A 56 6.28 -14.76 -9.11
C ASP A 56 6.71 -13.31 -8.80
N GLY A 57 8.00 -13.04 -8.63
CA GLY A 57 8.54 -11.68 -8.46
C GLY A 57 8.20 -10.95 -7.14
N LEU A 58 7.42 -11.55 -6.25
CA LEU A 58 6.93 -10.88 -5.03
C LEU A 58 8.04 -10.49 -4.04
N SER A 59 9.22 -11.11 -4.13
CA SER A 59 10.36 -10.86 -3.24
C SER A 59 11.55 -10.14 -3.88
N GLU A 60 11.40 -9.71 -5.12
CA GLU A 60 12.42 -8.93 -5.77
C GLU A 60 12.44 -7.54 -5.13
N LEU A 61 13.61 -7.15 -4.61
CA LEU A 61 13.84 -5.76 -4.25
C LEU A 61 14.16 -5.02 -5.53
N GLU A 62 13.75 -3.76 -5.58
CA GLU A 62 14.01 -2.93 -6.73
C GLU A 62 15.53 -2.74 -6.92
N ALA A 63 15.95 -2.76 -8.18
CA ALA A 63 17.30 -2.40 -8.57
C ALA A 63 17.21 -1.14 -9.44
N PRO A 64 18.17 -0.21 -9.33
CA PRO A 64 18.19 0.96 -10.21
C PRO A 64 18.20 0.53 -11.67
N GLY A 65 17.28 1.07 -12.48
CA GLY A 65 17.31 0.83 -13.92
C GLY A 65 18.50 1.53 -14.60
N ASP A 66 18.91 0.99 -15.74
CA ASP A 66 19.87 1.63 -16.65
C ASP A 66 19.15 2.75 -17.44
N TYR A 67 18.86 3.88 -16.79
CA TYR A 67 18.24 5.04 -17.44
C TYR A 67 19.30 5.99 -18.03
N ASP A 68 19.17 6.32 -19.32
CA ASP A 68 19.98 7.35 -20.00
C ASP A 68 19.42 8.76 -19.68
N ILE A 69 20.19 9.53 -18.92
CA ILE A 69 19.80 10.83 -18.35
C ILE A 69 19.55 11.91 -19.44
N GLU A 70 20.10 11.76 -20.65
CA GLU A 70 19.96 12.74 -21.73
C GLU A 70 18.56 12.81 -22.37
N GLU A 71 17.74 11.76 -22.28
CA GLU A 71 16.40 11.73 -22.89
C GLU A 71 15.33 12.46 -22.01
N HIS A 72 15.64 12.71 -20.74
CA HIS A 72 14.72 13.23 -19.72
C HIS A 72 14.67 14.77 -19.58
N VAL A 73 15.66 15.51 -20.07
CA VAL A 73 15.67 16.99 -20.01
C VAL A 73 14.48 17.63 -20.76
N SER A 74 13.81 16.89 -21.66
CA SER A 74 12.58 17.35 -22.33
C SER A 74 11.29 17.15 -21.53
N LYS A 75 11.36 16.50 -20.35
CA LYS A 75 10.21 16.05 -19.54
C LYS A 75 9.78 17.07 -18.46
N ASN A 76 10.64 18.04 -18.10
CA ASN A 76 10.37 19.01 -17.01
C ASN A 76 9.25 20.04 -17.29
N MET A 77 8.72 20.11 -18.52
CA MET A 77 7.46 20.86 -18.80
C MET A 77 6.20 20.02 -18.60
N LYS A 78 6.32 18.68 -18.51
CA LYS A 78 5.20 17.75 -18.30
C LYS A 78 4.83 17.56 -16.83
N GLU A 79 5.69 17.93 -15.88
CA GLU A 79 5.53 17.63 -14.44
C GLU A 79 4.37 18.39 -13.77
N ALA A 80 4.11 19.63 -14.16
CA ALA A 80 2.94 20.39 -13.70
C ALA A 80 1.65 20.06 -14.47
N GLU A 81 1.79 19.38 -15.62
CA GLU A 81 0.68 18.84 -16.39
C GLU A 81 0.28 17.45 -15.84
N GLN A 82 1.25 16.64 -15.41
CA GLN A 82 1.06 15.28 -14.86
C GLN A 82 0.39 15.30 -13.47
N LYS A 83 0.85 16.10 -12.50
CA LYS A 83 0.12 16.27 -11.21
C LYS A 83 -1.29 16.86 -11.36
N LYS A 84 -1.55 17.64 -12.43
CA LYS A 84 -2.89 18.13 -12.76
C LYS A 84 -3.74 17.08 -13.47
N GLU A 85 -3.12 16.19 -14.24
CA GLU A 85 -3.75 15.04 -14.86
C GLU A 85 -4.12 14.00 -13.78
N ASP A 86 -3.26 13.74 -12.78
CA ASP A 86 -3.53 12.80 -11.68
C ASP A 86 -4.77 13.22 -10.85
N ASP A 87 -4.88 14.50 -10.46
CA ASP A 87 -6.08 15.04 -9.78
C ASP A 87 -7.34 15.04 -10.68
N GLU A 88 -7.18 15.20 -12.00
CA GLU A 88 -8.29 15.11 -12.96
C GLU A 88 -8.74 13.66 -13.21
N ASN A 89 -7.83 12.71 -13.10
CA ASN A 89 -8.03 11.30 -13.39
C ASN A 89 -8.57 10.54 -12.18
N TYR A 90 -8.33 10.99 -10.95
CA TYR A 90 -8.84 10.34 -9.75
C TYR A 90 -10.37 10.43 -9.61
N PHE A 91 -11.06 9.29 -9.57
CA PHE A 91 -12.50 9.14 -9.34
C PHE A 91 -12.77 8.33 -8.06
N PHE A 92 -13.45 8.97 -7.10
CA PHE A 92 -14.14 8.24 -6.04
C PHE A 92 -15.40 7.55 -6.59
N LEU A 93 -15.55 6.26 -6.32
CA LEU A 93 -16.66 5.44 -6.80
C LEU A 93 -17.66 5.15 -5.70
N ALA A 94 -17.19 4.65 -4.56
CA ALA A 94 -18.01 4.27 -3.41
C ALA A 94 -17.19 4.28 -2.11
N SER A 95 -17.87 4.38 -0.97
CA SER A 95 -17.29 4.14 0.36
C SER A 95 -18.20 3.24 1.19
N TYR A 96 -17.62 2.51 2.11
CA TYR A 96 -18.30 1.60 3.02
C TYR A 96 -17.76 1.77 4.44
N TYR A 97 -18.65 1.66 5.43
CA TYR A 97 -18.22 1.43 6.80
C TYR A 97 -17.88 -0.05 7.02
N ILE A 98 -16.94 -0.32 7.93
CA ILE A 98 -16.56 -1.68 8.32
C ILE A 98 -17.25 -2.04 9.64
N ASP A 99 -18.14 -3.02 9.61
CA ASP A 99 -18.75 -3.63 10.80
C ASP A 99 -18.24 -5.07 10.97
N GLY A 100 -17.26 -5.22 11.86
CA GLY A 100 -16.57 -6.49 12.08
C GLY A 100 -15.74 -6.91 10.86
N GLU A 101 -16.22 -7.93 10.14
CA GLU A 101 -15.57 -8.47 8.94
C GLU A 101 -16.34 -8.11 7.65
N GLU A 102 -17.41 -7.33 7.75
CA GLU A 102 -18.29 -7.01 6.61
C GLU A 102 -18.23 -5.51 6.27
N ILE A 103 -18.42 -5.21 4.98
CA ILE A 103 -18.63 -3.84 4.49
C ILE A 103 -20.14 -3.52 4.45
N VAL A 104 -20.53 -2.41 5.06
CA VAL A 104 -21.93 -2.01 5.25
C VAL A 104 -22.17 -0.57 4.81
N ASP A 105 -23.45 -0.21 4.69
CA ASP A 105 -23.91 1.15 4.46
C ASP A 105 -23.19 1.91 3.31
N PRO A 106 -23.29 1.42 2.06
CA PRO A 106 -22.59 2.00 0.93
C PRO A 106 -22.98 3.46 0.70
N TYR A 107 -21.99 4.33 0.57
CA TYR A 107 -22.11 5.71 0.14
C TYR A 107 -21.56 5.86 -1.29
N PHE A 108 -22.24 6.64 -2.12
CA PHE A 108 -21.82 6.93 -3.50
C PHE A 108 -21.90 8.42 -3.77
N GLU A 109 -20.81 9.01 -4.24
CA GLU A 109 -20.82 10.38 -4.73
C GLU A 109 -21.32 10.48 -6.17
N LYS A 110 -21.78 11.66 -6.56
CA LYS A 110 -22.19 11.91 -7.94
C LYS A 110 -20.97 11.92 -8.85
N LEU A 111 -20.85 10.90 -9.70
CA LEU A 111 -19.80 10.83 -10.70
C LEU A 111 -19.91 11.98 -11.72
N ASP A 112 -18.83 12.76 -11.89
CA ASP A 112 -18.74 13.76 -12.95
C ASP A 112 -18.58 13.08 -14.31
N ARG A 113 -19.72 12.85 -14.98
CA ARG A 113 -19.78 12.25 -16.31
C ARG A 113 -19.04 13.04 -17.38
N LYS A 114 -18.92 14.36 -17.25
CA LYS A 114 -18.21 15.17 -18.24
C LYS A 114 -16.71 14.95 -18.09
N ARG A 115 -16.21 14.92 -16.85
CA ARG A 115 -14.81 14.58 -16.56
C ARG A 115 -14.49 13.16 -16.96
N LEU A 116 -15.32 12.19 -16.59
CA LEU A 116 -15.16 10.78 -16.97
C LEU A 116 -15.04 10.59 -18.49
N ASN A 117 -15.93 11.22 -19.28
CA ASN A 117 -15.88 11.15 -20.74
C ASN A 117 -14.64 11.83 -21.34
N LYS A 118 -14.05 12.81 -20.64
CA LYS A 118 -12.82 13.48 -21.07
C LYS A 118 -11.59 12.61 -20.79
N VAL A 119 -11.48 12.08 -19.58
CA VAL A 119 -10.37 11.22 -19.13
C VAL A 119 -10.32 9.95 -19.95
N PHE A 120 -11.44 9.23 -20.05
CA PHE A 120 -11.54 7.97 -20.78
C PHE A 120 -12.04 8.16 -22.24
N ALA A 121 -11.64 9.25 -22.89
CA ALA A 121 -12.06 9.53 -24.28
C ALA A 121 -11.51 8.48 -25.26
N GLU A 122 -10.27 8.07 -25.04
CA GLU A 122 -9.55 7.10 -25.90
C GLU A 122 -9.63 5.66 -25.38
N ASP A 123 -10.10 5.45 -24.14
CA ASP A 123 -10.29 4.13 -23.53
C ASP A 123 -11.76 3.91 -23.15
N THR A 124 -12.56 3.50 -24.13
CA THR A 124 -13.99 3.26 -23.90
C THR A 124 -14.23 1.99 -23.09
N GLU A 125 -13.30 1.03 -23.06
CA GLU A 125 -13.44 -0.21 -22.30
C GLU A 125 -13.31 0.07 -20.81
N ALA A 126 -12.21 0.72 -20.39
CA ALA A 126 -12.02 1.16 -19.00
C ALA A 126 -13.18 2.03 -18.51
N LYS A 127 -13.67 2.95 -19.34
CA LYS A 127 -14.84 3.77 -18.99
C LYS A 127 -16.07 2.93 -18.63
N GLU A 128 -16.42 1.93 -19.44
CA GLU A 128 -17.60 1.11 -19.19
C GLU A 128 -17.39 0.22 -17.95
N GLU A 129 -16.17 -0.26 -17.72
CA GLU A 129 -15.80 -0.99 -16.50
C GLU A 129 -15.97 -0.13 -15.26
N VAL A 130 -15.44 1.10 -15.23
CA VAL A 130 -15.64 2.03 -14.10
C VAL A 130 -17.13 2.26 -13.82
N LEU A 131 -17.95 2.39 -14.87
CA LEU A 131 -19.39 2.57 -14.71
C LEU A 131 -20.10 1.34 -14.16
N GLN A 132 -19.66 0.14 -14.54
CA GLN A 132 -20.18 -1.12 -14.04
C GLN A 132 -19.74 -1.37 -12.60
N GLN A 133 -18.43 -1.31 -12.35
CA GLN A 133 -17.80 -1.59 -11.07
C GLN A 133 -18.29 -0.64 -9.98
N ARG A 134 -18.51 0.65 -10.28
CA ARG A 134 -18.98 1.64 -9.30
C ARG A 134 -20.19 1.19 -8.46
N GLN A 135 -21.07 0.34 -8.98
CA GLN A 135 -22.23 -0.17 -8.22
C GLN A 135 -22.23 -1.69 -8.08
N ASP A 136 -21.13 -2.35 -8.39
CA ASP A 136 -20.98 -3.79 -8.25
C ASP A 136 -20.58 -4.17 -6.82
N ARG A 137 -21.60 -4.29 -5.97
CA ARG A 137 -21.39 -4.67 -4.57
C ARG A 137 -20.69 -6.03 -4.43
N GLY A 138 -20.96 -6.99 -5.32
CA GLY A 138 -20.32 -8.30 -5.25
C GLY A 138 -18.83 -8.20 -5.51
N TYR A 139 -18.44 -7.35 -6.46
CA TYR A 139 -17.03 -7.05 -6.71
C TYR A 139 -16.37 -6.37 -5.49
N HIS A 140 -16.99 -5.33 -4.93
CA HIS A 140 -16.45 -4.64 -3.75
C HIS A 140 -16.29 -5.58 -2.53
N GLU A 141 -17.26 -6.48 -2.32
CA GLU A 141 -17.17 -7.51 -1.27
C GLU A 141 -16.00 -8.47 -1.52
N SER A 142 -15.70 -8.82 -2.79
CA SER A 142 -14.56 -9.66 -3.14
C SER A 142 -13.21 -8.97 -2.91
N LEU A 143 -13.13 -7.65 -3.17
CA LEU A 143 -11.95 -6.84 -2.88
C LEU A 143 -11.71 -6.73 -1.37
N TRP A 144 -12.77 -6.52 -0.60
CA TRP A 144 -12.69 -6.54 0.86
C TRP A 144 -12.31 -7.93 1.39
N GLU A 145 -12.86 -9.01 0.84
CA GLU A 145 -12.47 -10.39 1.19
C GLU A 145 -10.98 -10.64 0.93
N MET A 146 -10.45 -10.12 -0.19
CA MET A 146 -9.03 -10.20 -0.51
C MET A 146 -8.17 -9.53 0.57
N TYR A 147 -8.44 -8.26 0.91
CA TYR A 147 -7.69 -7.54 1.94
C TYR A 147 -7.86 -8.17 3.33
N SER A 148 -9.08 -8.51 3.72
CA SER A 148 -9.39 -9.11 5.04
C SER A 148 -8.81 -10.52 5.21
N THR A 149 -8.62 -11.26 4.12
CA THR A 149 -7.89 -12.54 4.10
C THR A 149 -6.39 -12.33 4.22
N LEU A 150 -5.84 -11.33 3.52
CA LEU A 150 -4.42 -10.97 3.57
C LEU A 150 -4.00 -10.48 4.96
N ILE A 151 -4.76 -9.55 5.54
CA ILE A 151 -4.45 -8.87 6.80
C ILE A 151 -5.47 -9.28 7.89
N PRO A 152 -5.04 -10.04 8.91
CA PRO A 152 -5.91 -10.40 10.04
C PRO A 152 -6.49 -9.17 10.76
N ALA A 153 -7.76 -9.26 11.19
CA ALA A 153 -8.51 -8.14 11.79
C ALA A 153 -7.77 -7.40 12.90
N LYS A 154 -7.07 -8.12 13.78
CA LYS A 154 -6.30 -7.51 14.90
C LYS A 154 -5.19 -6.53 14.46
N TYR A 155 -4.77 -6.57 13.20
CA TYR A 155 -3.78 -5.63 12.65
C TYR A 155 -4.40 -4.47 11.87
N ARG A 156 -5.71 -4.49 11.65
CA ARG A 156 -6.47 -3.45 10.93
C ARG A 156 -7.66 -2.93 11.72
N GLU A 157 -7.63 -3.05 13.05
CA GLU A 157 -8.72 -2.59 13.94
C GLU A 157 -9.01 -1.10 13.83
N ASP A 158 -7.99 -0.33 13.45
CA ASP A 158 -8.07 1.12 13.29
C ASP A 158 -8.58 1.52 11.89
N ILE A 159 -8.72 0.60 10.93
CA ILE A 159 -9.35 0.87 9.62
C ILE A 159 -10.87 0.72 9.77
N LYS A 160 -11.61 1.78 9.46
CA LYS A 160 -13.07 1.88 9.67
C LYS A 160 -13.88 2.14 8.41
N GLU A 161 -13.22 2.59 7.36
CA GLU A 161 -13.85 2.86 6.07
C GLU A 161 -13.04 2.19 4.96
N PHE A 162 -13.76 1.75 3.92
CA PHE A 162 -13.19 1.12 2.72
C PHE A 162 -13.73 1.81 1.47
N ASP A 163 -12.82 2.47 0.76
CA ASP A 163 -13.13 3.32 -0.39
C ASP A 163 -12.76 2.63 -1.69
N MET A 164 -13.69 2.66 -2.63
CA MET A 164 -13.51 2.24 -4.02
C MET A 164 -13.18 3.47 -4.84
N ILE A 165 -12.00 3.46 -5.43
CA ILE A 165 -11.45 4.57 -6.21
C ILE A 165 -11.05 4.07 -7.59
N THR A 166 -10.73 4.99 -8.50
CA THR A 166 -9.88 4.66 -9.64
C THR A 166 -9.26 5.90 -10.26
N ASP A 167 -8.02 5.83 -10.76
CA ASP A 167 -7.42 6.84 -11.63
C ASP A 167 -7.14 6.35 -13.06
N GLY A 168 -7.47 5.09 -13.35
CA GLY A 168 -7.26 4.46 -14.65
C GLY A 168 -6.70 3.06 -14.47
N TYR A 169 -6.00 2.58 -15.50
CA TYR A 169 -5.09 1.46 -15.34
C TYR A 169 -3.69 2.02 -15.09
N ASP A 170 -2.95 1.38 -14.17
CA ASP A 170 -1.70 1.87 -13.61
C ASP A 170 -1.91 3.18 -12.79
N GLY A 171 -1.02 3.45 -11.83
CA GLY A 171 -1.10 4.65 -10.99
C GLY A 171 -1.36 4.32 -9.53
N ILE A 172 -2.42 4.88 -8.94
CA ILE A 172 -2.74 4.66 -7.53
C ILE A 172 -3.44 3.31 -7.38
N VAL A 173 -2.69 2.28 -6.99
CA VAL A 173 -3.26 0.94 -6.72
C VAL A 173 -4.08 0.94 -5.42
N ALA A 174 -3.53 1.48 -4.34
CA ALA A 174 -4.19 1.62 -3.04
C ALA A 174 -3.54 2.76 -2.25
N HIS A 175 -4.26 3.32 -1.29
CA HIS A 175 -3.68 4.23 -0.30
C HIS A 175 -4.47 4.18 1.01
N VAL A 176 -3.84 4.56 2.12
CA VAL A 176 -4.54 4.83 3.38
C VAL A 176 -4.42 6.29 3.81
N MET A 177 -5.44 6.78 4.51
CA MET A 177 -5.38 8.09 5.15
C MET A 177 -6.09 8.08 6.52
N PRO A 178 -5.64 8.90 7.49
CA PRO A 178 -6.41 9.12 8.72
C PRO A 178 -7.76 9.75 8.40
N SER A 179 -8.81 9.32 9.08
CA SER A 179 -10.13 9.97 8.98
C SER A 179 -10.05 11.40 9.50
N MET A 180 -10.55 12.35 8.71
CA MET A 180 -10.63 13.76 9.11
C MET A 180 -11.56 13.96 10.32
N GLU A 181 -12.64 13.19 10.41
CA GLU A 181 -13.61 13.29 11.50
C GLU A 181 -13.15 12.52 12.74
N TYR A 182 -12.51 11.37 12.53
CA TYR A 182 -12.04 10.49 13.60
C TYR A 182 -10.53 10.20 13.45
N PRO A 183 -9.61 11.09 13.89
CA PRO A 183 -8.17 10.99 13.58
C PRO A 183 -7.42 9.75 14.10
N LYS A 184 -8.09 8.89 14.88
CA LYS A 184 -7.53 7.59 15.31
C LYS A 184 -7.85 6.46 14.34
N GLU A 185 -8.86 6.68 13.51
CA GLU A 185 -9.40 5.76 12.52
C GLU A 185 -8.80 6.08 11.15
N TRP A 186 -8.79 5.08 10.29
CA TRP A 186 -8.17 5.12 8.96
C TRP A 186 -9.17 4.66 7.90
N VAL A 187 -9.01 5.24 6.73
CA VAL A 187 -9.70 4.85 5.50
C VAL A 187 -8.69 4.08 4.64
N LEU A 188 -9.08 2.90 4.15
CA LEU A 188 -8.33 2.19 3.11
C LEU A 188 -9.03 2.40 1.77
N SER A 189 -8.31 2.93 0.80
CA SER A 189 -8.78 3.11 -0.58
C SER A 189 -8.11 2.09 -1.48
N LEU A 190 -8.88 1.50 -2.40
CA LEU A 190 -8.38 0.50 -3.36
C LEU A 190 -8.94 0.80 -4.76
N ASP A 191 -8.05 0.76 -5.76
CA ASP A 191 -8.41 0.96 -7.16
C ASP A 191 -9.12 -0.27 -7.73
N THR A 192 -10.31 -0.03 -8.29
CA THR A 192 -11.18 -1.07 -8.80
C THR A 192 -10.71 -1.65 -10.15
N LEU A 193 -10.01 -0.88 -10.98
CA LEU A 193 -9.46 -1.34 -12.26
C LEU A 193 -8.15 -2.13 -12.06
N ASP A 194 -7.22 -1.60 -11.27
CA ASP A 194 -5.90 -2.22 -11.07
C ASP A 194 -5.98 -3.54 -10.29
N SER A 195 -6.94 -3.64 -9.36
CA SER A 195 -7.17 -4.84 -8.56
C SER A 195 -7.52 -6.10 -9.38
N ALA A 196 -7.93 -5.93 -10.64
CA ALA A 196 -8.30 -7.04 -11.52
C ALA A 196 -7.11 -7.61 -12.33
N VAL A 197 -5.99 -6.88 -12.42
CA VAL A 197 -4.93 -7.17 -13.40
C VAL A 197 -3.57 -7.46 -12.77
N ASN A 198 -3.15 -6.72 -11.74
CA ASN A 198 -1.79 -6.79 -11.18
C ASN A 198 -1.81 -7.25 -9.72
N ILE A 199 -2.15 -8.52 -9.48
CA ILE A 199 -2.33 -9.00 -8.11
C ILE A 199 -1.04 -8.92 -7.27
N ASP A 200 0.13 -9.16 -7.84
CA ASP A 200 1.39 -9.09 -7.11
C ASP A 200 1.69 -7.67 -6.61
N GLU A 201 1.40 -6.67 -7.45
CA GLU A 201 1.48 -5.25 -7.09
C GLU A 201 0.44 -4.91 -6.02
N VAL A 202 -0.83 -5.28 -6.22
CA VAL A 202 -1.92 -5.07 -5.26
C VAL A 202 -1.58 -5.67 -3.89
N MET A 203 -1.03 -6.88 -3.84
CA MET A 203 -0.62 -7.51 -2.58
C MET A 203 0.51 -6.75 -1.89
N LYS A 204 1.51 -6.28 -2.65
CA LYS A 204 2.61 -5.46 -2.10
C LYS A 204 2.08 -4.14 -1.54
N THR A 205 1.24 -3.44 -2.31
CA THR A 205 0.66 -2.15 -1.92
C THR A 205 -0.24 -2.29 -0.70
N LEU A 206 -1.11 -3.31 -0.62
CA LEU A 206 -1.95 -3.53 0.56
C LEU A 206 -1.14 -3.82 1.84
N ILE A 207 0.01 -4.51 1.72
CA ILE A 207 0.94 -4.70 2.84
C ILE A 207 1.60 -3.37 3.22
N HIS A 208 2.01 -2.57 2.23
CA HIS A 208 2.59 -1.24 2.40
C HIS A 208 1.61 -0.30 3.13
N GLU A 209 0.37 -0.20 2.66
CA GLU A 209 -0.66 0.63 3.29
C GLU A 209 -0.96 0.19 4.73
N THR A 210 -0.93 -1.11 5.00
CA THR A 210 -1.08 -1.62 6.37
C THR A 210 0.12 -1.22 7.25
N ALA A 211 1.32 -1.08 6.67
CA ALA A 211 2.49 -0.58 7.36
C ALA A 211 2.34 0.90 7.76
N HIS A 212 1.72 1.73 6.92
CA HIS A 212 1.39 3.12 7.27
C HIS A 212 0.48 3.18 8.51
N VAL A 213 -0.63 2.42 8.52
CA VAL A 213 -1.51 2.36 9.71
C VAL A 213 -0.75 1.89 10.96
N LEU A 214 0.11 0.89 10.82
CA LEU A 214 0.93 0.33 11.91
C LEU A 214 1.97 1.32 12.46
N THR A 215 2.60 2.12 11.60
CA THR A 215 3.79 2.93 11.90
C THR A 215 3.50 4.41 12.10
N LEU A 216 2.38 4.92 11.56
CA LEU A 216 1.93 6.31 11.65
C LEU A 216 0.66 6.48 12.50
N GLY A 217 -0.09 5.40 12.77
CA GLY A 217 -1.32 5.45 13.54
C GLY A 217 -1.17 5.98 14.97
N HIS A 218 -2.30 6.24 15.65
CA HIS A 218 -2.35 6.91 16.96
C HIS A 218 -1.56 6.21 18.09
N LYS A 219 -1.27 4.91 17.92
CA LYS A 219 -0.41 4.11 18.81
C LYS A 219 1.07 4.52 18.69
N GLN A 220 1.49 5.04 17.54
CA GLN A 220 2.85 5.50 17.24
C GLN A 220 2.99 7.01 17.39
N ILE A 221 2.02 7.77 16.86
CA ILE A 221 2.00 9.23 16.84
C ILE A 221 0.73 9.70 17.58
N PRO A 222 0.82 10.26 18.80
CA PRO A 222 -0.37 10.68 19.54
C PRO A 222 -1.10 11.82 18.82
N ILE A 223 -2.43 11.77 18.84
CA ILE A 223 -3.27 12.83 18.28
C ILE A 223 -3.13 14.11 19.11
N ASP A 224 -2.74 15.20 18.44
CA ASP A 224 -2.82 16.57 18.96
C ASP A 224 -3.86 17.33 18.13
N GLU A 225 -5.07 17.48 18.68
CA GLU A 225 -6.20 18.14 18.01
C GLU A 225 -5.89 19.59 17.62
N LYS A 226 -5.04 20.29 18.38
CA LYS A 226 -4.69 21.68 18.06
C LYS A 226 -3.73 21.74 16.89
N TYR A 227 -2.80 20.78 16.82
CA TYR A 227 -1.93 20.61 15.67
C TYR A 227 -2.75 20.28 14.42
N LEU A 228 -3.60 19.24 14.49
CA LEU A 228 -4.40 18.81 13.33
C LEU A 228 -5.27 19.94 12.79
N LYS A 229 -5.98 20.66 13.67
CA LYS A 229 -6.76 21.82 13.27
C LYS A 229 -5.91 22.94 12.65
N ALA A 230 -4.72 23.19 13.18
CA ALA A 230 -3.83 24.19 12.61
C ALA A 230 -3.29 23.76 11.24
N PHE A 231 -2.98 22.47 11.09
CA PHE A 231 -2.53 21.88 9.83
C PHE A 231 -3.64 21.96 8.76
N GLU A 232 -4.85 21.55 9.08
CA GLU A 232 -6.02 21.61 8.18
C GLU A 232 -6.37 23.04 7.75
N GLU A 233 -6.22 24.01 8.65
CA GLU A 233 -6.49 25.43 8.36
C GLU A 233 -5.28 26.16 7.72
N ASP A 234 -4.27 25.43 7.22
CA ASP A 234 -3.03 25.97 6.62
C ASP A 234 -2.31 27.01 7.50
N LYS A 235 -2.34 26.83 8.83
CA LYS A 235 -1.70 27.73 9.78
C LYS A 235 -0.24 27.35 10.02
N ASP A 236 0.52 28.31 10.54
CA ASP A 236 1.92 28.06 10.94
C ASP A 236 1.99 27.01 12.06
N ILE A 237 2.56 25.85 11.73
CA ILE A 237 2.79 24.73 12.64
C ILE A 237 4.19 24.69 13.24
N SER A 238 5.04 25.71 13.00
CA SER A 238 6.44 25.75 13.43
C SER A 238 6.60 25.53 14.94
N SER A 239 5.68 26.04 15.76
CA SER A 239 5.69 25.84 17.21
C SER A 239 5.53 24.37 17.63
N TYR A 240 4.70 23.59 16.92
CA TYR A 240 4.55 22.15 17.16
C TYR A 240 5.82 21.40 16.76
N ARG A 241 6.35 21.72 15.57
CA ARG A 241 7.61 21.12 15.08
C ARG A 241 8.78 21.38 16.04
N ASN A 242 8.94 22.62 16.48
CA ASN A 242 10.04 23.03 17.37
C ASN A 242 9.95 22.49 18.79
N THR A 243 8.76 22.08 19.25
CA THR A 243 8.56 21.48 20.58
C THR A 243 8.61 19.96 20.56
N CYS A 244 8.54 19.35 19.37
CA CYS A 244 8.71 17.91 19.21
C CYS A 244 10.16 17.50 19.51
N LYS A 245 10.33 16.57 20.45
CA LYS A 245 11.65 16.05 20.84
C LYS A 245 12.11 14.84 20.03
N ASN A 246 11.15 14.20 19.37
CA ASN A 246 11.34 13.01 18.55
C ASN A 246 11.15 13.39 17.08
N LEU A 247 11.06 12.38 16.20
CA LEU A 247 10.68 12.62 14.82
C LEU A 247 9.32 13.33 14.71
N PHE A 248 9.27 14.41 13.93
CA PHE A 248 8.07 15.14 13.60
C PHE A 248 7.68 14.84 12.14
N LEU A 249 6.46 14.36 11.93
CA LEU A 249 5.89 13.98 10.63
C LEU A 249 4.60 14.76 10.38
N GLN A 250 3.97 14.54 9.22
CA GLN A 250 2.67 15.12 8.90
C GLN A 250 1.59 14.75 9.93
N GLU A 251 1.62 13.54 10.47
CA GLU A 251 0.67 13.07 11.48
C GLU A 251 0.96 13.68 12.87
N GLY A 252 2.12 14.30 13.05
CA GLY A 252 2.53 15.00 14.27
C GLY A 252 3.82 14.47 14.88
N CYS A 253 3.94 14.59 16.20
CA CYS A 253 5.16 14.25 16.93
C CYS A 253 5.16 12.78 17.39
N ALA A 254 6.10 11.98 16.88
CA ALA A 254 6.18 10.56 17.19
C ALA A 254 6.52 10.28 18.66
N LYS A 255 6.03 9.16 19.21
CA LYS A 255 6.48 8.67 20.52
C LYS A 255 7.94 8.23 20.46
N GLU A 256 8.65 8.37 21.57
CA GLU A 256 10.08 8.00 21.65
C GLU A 256 10.32 6.52 21.26
N LYS A 257 9.41 5.63 21.68
CA LYS A 257 9.47 4.19 21.43
C LYS A 257 8.63 3.75 20.22
N SER A 258 8.12 4.66 19.40
CA SER A 258 7.41 4.26 18.18
C SER A 258 8.36 3.55 17.20
N TYR A 259 7.82 2.68 16.34
CA TYR A 259 8.61 2.02 15.30
C TYR A 259 9.23 3.05 14.37
N ILE A 260 8.44 4.02 13.90
CA ILE A 260 8.90 5.08 13.00
C ILE A 260 10.03 5.93 13.61
N ASN A 261 9.94 6.29 14.90
CA ASN A 261 11.01 7.06 15.54
C ASN A 261 12.28 6.21 15.74
N GLN A 262 12.13 4.94 16.13
CA GLN A 262 13.27 4.04 16.29
C GLN A 262 13.97 3.76 14.94
N PHE A 263 13.19 3.54 13.87
CA PHE A 263 13.68 3.34 12.51
C PHE A 263 14.41 4.58 12.00
N HIS A 264 13.81 5.76 12.16
CA HIS A 264 14.45 7.03 11.81
C HIS A 264 15.79 7.23 12.54
N ASN A 265 15.80 6.99 13.86
CA ASN A 265 17.01 7.13 14.67
C ASN A 265 18.12 6.17 14.25
N ALA A 266 17.78 4.96 13.81
CA ALA A 266 18.72 3.94 13.41
C ALA A 266 19.29 4.19 12.00
N PHE A 267 18.47 4.68 11.07
CA PHE A 267 18.80 4.64 9.64
C PHE A 267 18.74 5.98 8.91
N TRP A 268 17.88 6.92 9.32
CA TRP A 268 17.65 8.16 8.56
C TRP A 268 18.49 9.35 9.02
N LYS A 269 18.88 9.43 10.29
CA LYS A 269 19.69 10.56 10.82
C LYS A 269 20.97 10.85 10.03
N GLN A 270 21.53 9.84 9.36
CA GLN A 270 22.75 9.99 8.56
C GLN A 270 22.47 10.41 7.11
N ILE A 271 21.23 10.23 6.65
CA ILE A 271 20.78 10.46 5.28
C ILE A 271 20.02 11.79 5.16
N GLU A 272 19.32 12.20 6.22
CA GLU A 272 18.37 13.33 6.25
C GLU A 272 18.98 14.65 5.73
N GLN A 273 20.22 14.97 6.10
CA GLN A 273 20.87 16.19 5.62
C GLN A 273 21.06 16.17 4.10
N GLU A 274 21.60 15.07 3.56
CA GLU A 274 21.84 14.92 2.13
C GLU A 274 20.52 14.90 1.35
N TRP A 275 19.54 14.16 1.85
CA TRP A 275 18.18 14.07 1.28
C TRP A 275 17.50 15.45 1.22
N THR A 276 17.61 16.24 2.30
CA THR A 276 17.01 17.59 2.37
C THR A 276 17.72 18.56 1.43
N GLU A 277 19.06 18.56 1.42
CA GLU A 277 19.86 19.45 0.56
C GLU A 277 19.63 19.18 -0.92
N LYS A 278 19.45 17.90 -1.29
CA LYS A 278 19.13 17.49 -2.66
C LYS A 278 17.67 17.74 -3.05
N LYS A 279 16.76 17.93 -2.10
CA LYS A 279 15.30 18.07 -2.33
C LYS A 279 14.72 16.83 -3.04
N VAL A 280 15.08 15.65 -2.55
CA VAL A 280 14.73 14.36 -3.16
C VAL A 280 13.23 14.22 -3.41
N GLU A 281 12.39 14.55 -2.43
CA GLU A 281 10.92 14.44 -2.53
C GLU A 281 10.28 15.44 -3.51
N GLU A 282 11.00 16.50 -3.91
CA GLU A 282 10.46 17.53 -4.79
C GLU A 282 10.65 17.22 -6.28
N SER A 283 11.46 16.21 -6.64
CA SER A 283 11.83 15.93 -8.04
C SER A 283 12.09 14.43 -8.28
N GLU A 284 11.30 13.84 -9.19
CA GLU A 284 11.45 12.45 -9.65
C GLU A 284 12.88 12.18 -10.18
N GLU A 285 13.45 13.10 -10.98
CA GLU A 285 14.82 12.95 -11.49
C GLU A 285 15.86 12.87 -10.35
N VAL A 286 15.74 13.76 -9.35
CA VAL A 286 16.62 13.74 -8.19
C VAL A 286 16.41 12.47 -7.38
N GLN A 287 15.17 12.01 -7.24
CA GLN A 287 14.82 10.79 -6.54
C GLN A 287 15.44 9.55 -7.18
N MET A 288 15.25 9.37 -8.48
CA MET A 288 15.87 8.29 -9.26
C MET A 288 17.40 8.29 -9.09
N GLN A 289 18.03 9.46 -9.21
CA GLN A 289 19.48 9.58 -9.06
C GLN A 289 19.94 9.29 -7.63
N PHE A 290 19.17 9.73 -6.63
CA PHE A 290 19.44 9.45 -5.22
C PHE A 290 19.33 7.96 -4.92
N PHE A 291 18.29 7.29 -5.42
CA PHE A 291 18.14 5.84 -5.28
C PHE A 291 19.29 5.09 -5.94
N LYS A 292 19.71 5.49 -7.15
CA LYS A 292 20.87 4.89 -7.83
C LYS A 292 22.16 5.00 -7.01
N GLU A 293 22.39 6.15 -6.37
CA GLU A 293 23.55 6.37 -5.49
C GLU A 293 23.44 5.60 -4.17
N LYS A 294 22.21 5.37 -3.68
CA LYS A 294 21.89 4.82 -2.36
C LYS A 294 21.22 3.45 -2.43
N GLN A 295 21.40 2.70 -3.52
CA GLN A 295 20.71 1.43 -3.78
C GLN A 295 20.98 0.34 -2.73
N ASP A 296 22.09 0.44 -2.00
CA ASP A 296 22.42 -0.47 -0.90
C ASP A 296 21.74 -0.07 0.42
N GLU A 297 21.15 1.13 0.46
CA GLU A 297 20.49 1.72 1.63
C GLU A 297 18.97 1.60 1.59
N PHE A 298 18.35 1.54 0.40
CA PHE A 298 16.89 1.48 0.21
C PHE A 298 16.46 0.18 -0.47
N VAL A 299 15.23 -0.25 -0.20
CA VAL A 299 14.63 -1.46 -0.80
C VAL A 299 13.93 -1.19 -2.14
N SER A 300 13.63 0.09 -2.40
CA SER A 300 12.87 0.62 -3.55
C SER A 300 13.29 2.07 -3.81
N GLU A 301 13.02 2.56 -5.02
CA GLU A 301 13.11 3.99 -5.34
C GLU A 301 12.08 4.79 -4.55
N TYR A 302 10.85 4.28 -4.46
CA TYR A 302 9.75 4.93 -3.74
C TYR A 302 10.07 5.13 -2.25
N GLY A 303 10.80 4.22 -1.62
CA GLY A 303 11.28 4.37 -0.24
C GLY A 303 12.24 5.54 -0.05
N THR A 304 12.80 6.14 -1.11
CA THR A 304 13.60 7.37 -0.99
C THR A 304 12.74 8.63 -0.87
N THR A 305 11.42 8.54 -1.07
CA THR A 305 10.48 9.67 -0.97
C THR A 305 10.63 10.35 0.37
N ASN A 306 10.41 9.62 1.48
CA ASN A 306 10.62 10.11 2.84
C ASN A 306 10.70 8.92 3.83
N VAL A 307 10.90 9.20 5.12
CA VAL A 307 11.05 8.15 6.15
C VAL A 307 9.79 7.32 6.38
N ALA A 308 8.60 7.86 6.09
CA ALA A 308 7.35 7.12 6.19
C ALA A 308 7.26 6.07 5.07
N GLU A 309 7.60 6.45 3.83
CA GLU A 309 7.63 5.50 2.71
C GLU A 309 8.72 4.42 2.88
N ASP A 310 9.93 4.81 3.33
CA ASP A 310 11.01 3.83 3.55
C ASP A 310 10.65 2.77 4.59
N ILE A 311 10.02 3.17 5.71
CA ILE A 311 9.63 2.18 6.72
C ILE A 311 8.52 1.27 6.21
N ALA A 312 7.58 1.79 5.42
CA ALA A 312 6.48 1.02 4.85
C ALA A 312 6.99 0.01 3.82
N ASP A 313 7.84 0.44 2.88
CA ASP A 313 8.46 -0.45 1.91
C ASP A 313 9.42 -1.45 2.56
N THR A 314 10.19 -1.03 3.55
CA THR A 314 11.05 -1.96 4.30
C THR A 314 10.21 -2.97 5.08
N PHE A 315 9.05 -2.58 5.63
CA PHE A 315 8.13 -3.51 6.29
C PHE A 315 7.56 -4.51 5.29
N THR A 316 7.13 -4.06 4.11
CA THR A 316 6.69 -4.92 3.01
C THR A 316 7.79 -5.93 2.62
N ALA A 317 9.04 -5.47 2.48
CA ALA A 317 10.19 -6.33 2.27
C ALA A 317 10.43 -7.30 3.45
N PHE A 318 10.21 -6.90 4.70
CA PHE A 318 10.28 -7.79 5.86
C PHE A 318 9.26 -8.92 5.78
N ILE A 319 8.03 -8.64 5.37
CA ILE A 319 7.02 -9.68 5.14
C ILE A 319 7.49 -10.63 4.04
N LEU A 320 7.97 -10.08 2.92
CA LEU A 320 8.14 -10.79 1.65
C LEU A 320 9.55 -11.35 1.38
N GLN A 321 10.55 -11.09 2.24
CA GLN A 321 11.90 -11.64 2.10
C GLN A 321 12.14 -12.88 2.96
N ASP A 322 12.93 -13.81 2.43
CA ASP A 322 13.43 -14.97 3.18
C ASP A 322 14.35 -14.52 4.33
N SER A 323 14.10 -15.01 5.55
CA SER A 323 14.83 -14.56 6.74
C SER A 323 16.33 -14.88 6.68
N LYS A 324 16.74 -15.94 5.99
CA LYS A 324 18.15 -16.29 5.81
C LYS A 324 18.84 -15.26 4.92
N LYS A 325 18.19 -14.86 3.81
CA LYS A 325 18.71 -13.80 2.93
C LYS A 325 18.88 -12.48 3.68
N VAL A 326 17.89 -12.10 4.51
CA VAL A 326 17.99 -10.91 5.38
C VAL A 326 19.17 -11.01 6.34
N LYS A 327 19.36 -12.17 6.97
CA LYS A 327 20.45 -12.40 7.94
C LYS A 327 21.84 -12.40 7.30
N GLU A 328 21.96 -12.91 6.07
CA GLU A 328 23.23 -13.00 5.33
C GLU A 328 23.58 -11.70 4.58
N GLY A 329 22.58 -10.86 4.30
CA GLY A 329 22.73 -9.56 3.65
C GLY A 329 23.62 -8.59 4.43
N THR A 330 24.47 -7.87 3.70
CA THR A 330 25.48 -6.96 4.31
C THR A 330 25.14 -5.49 4.12
N GLU A 331 24.36 -5.19 3.07
CA GLU A 331 23.88 -3.86 2.71
C GLU A 331 22.95 -3.28 3.79
N LEU A 332 22.86 -1.95 3.86
CA LEU A 332 22.05 -1.27 4.88
C LEU A 332 20.57 -1.59 4.74
N LYS A 333 20.04 -1.78 3.52
CA LYS A 333 18.66 -2.24 3.27
C LYS A 333 18.32 -3.55 3.99
N TYR A 334 19.24 -4.51 4.08
CA TYR A 334 19.00 -5.75 4.83
C TYR A 334 19.02 -5.54 6.35
N LYS A 335 19.80 -4.57 6.85
CA LYS A 335 19.74 -4.17 8.27
C LYS A 335 18.43 -3.46 8.61
N LYS A 336 17.91 -2.65 7.69
CA LYS A 336 16.56 -2.07 7.80
C LYS A 336 15.50 -3.16 7.82
N ILE A 337 15.58 -4.17 6.96
CA ILE A 337 14.65 -5.31 7.00
C ILE A 337 14.80 -6.11 8.32
N ALA A 338 16.03 -6.33 8.78
CA ALA A 338 16.32 -7.02 10.03
C ALA A 338 15.79 -6.29 11.28
N PHE A 339 15.58 -4.97 11.21
CA PHE A 339 15.03 -4.16 12.29
C PHE A 339 13.73 -4.73 12.85
N PHE A 340 12.83 -5.23 11.99
CA PHE A 340 11.53 -5.71 12.44
C PHE A 340 11.58 -7.04 13.22
N TYR A 341 12.64 -7.83 13.05
CA TYR A 341 12.83 -9.09 13.78
C TYR A 341 13.11 -8.89 15.29
N GLN A 342 13.40 -7.66 15.74
CA GLN A 342 13.55 -7.36 17.16
C GLN A 342 12.21 -7.22 17.90
N PHE A 343 11.09 -7.20 17.17
CA PHE A 343 9.73 -7.04 17.70
C PHE A 343 8.98 -8.37 17.56
N PRO A 344 8.84 -9.17 18.64
CA PRO A 344 8.25 -10.51 18.57
C PRO A 344 6.83 -10.52 17.98
N GLU A 345 6.05 -9.47 18.26
CA GLU A 345 4.73 -9.23 17.72
C GLU A 345 4.73 -9.05 16.19
N LEU A 346 5.75 -8.41 15.61
CA LEU A 346 5.84 -8.22 14.16
C LEU A 346 6.34 -9.50 13.47
N VAL A 347 7.17 -10.30 14.13
CA VAL A 347 7.55 -11.65 13.64
C VAL A 347 6.32 -12.57 13.60
N LYS A 348 5.44 -12.48 14.60
CA LYS A 348 4.14 -13.18 14.59
C LYS A 348 3.23 -12.65 13.47
N MET A 349 3.11 -11.34 13.33
CA MET A 349 2.34 -10.70 12.25
C MET A 349 2.81 -11.16 10.88
N ARG A 350 4.13 -11.18 10.63
CA ARG A 350 4.71 -11.68 9.37
C ARG A 350 4.21 -13.07 9.02
N ALA A 351 4.27 -14.01 9.96
CA ALA A 351 3.83 -15.36 9.69
C ALA A 351 2.33 -15.41 9.36
N GLU A 352 1.51 -14.60 10.03
CA GLU A 352 0.05 -14.57 9.86
C GLU A 352 -0.36 -13.92 8.54
N VAL A 353 0.28 -12.81 8.16
CA VAL A 353 0.10 -12.15 6.86
C VAL A 353 0.56 -13.08 5.73
N LEU A 354 1.68 -13.77 5.87
CA LEU A 354 2.12 -14.77 4.88
C LEU A 354 1.15 -15.94 4.74
N SER A 355 0.48 -16.33 5.83
CA SER A 355 -0.59 -17.33 5.75
C SER A 355 -1.82 -16.80 5.01
N GLY A 356 -2.19 -15.53 5.24
CA GLY A 356 -3.27 -14.85 4.51
C GLY A 356 -2.97 -14.72 3.03
N LEU A 357 -1.77 -14.24 2.69
CA LEU A 357 -1.27 -14.15 1.33
C LEU A 357 -1.25 -15.50 0.60
N TYR A 358 -0.86 -16.58 1.29
CA TYR A 358 -0.97 -17.93 0.72
C TYR A 358 -2.42 -18.38 0.52
N ASP A 359 -3.35 -17.95 1.38
CA ASP A 359 -4.78 -18.22 1.20
C ASP A 359 -5.32 -17.47 -0.03
N VAL A 360 -4.98 -16.18 -0.20
CA VAL A 360 -5.30 -15.38 -1.38
C VAL A 360 -4.73 -15.99 -2.67
N SER A 361 -3.45 -16.39 -2.66
CA SER A 361 -2.79 -16.93 -3.86
C SER A 361 -3.41 -18.23 -4.39
N LYS A 362 -4.05 -19.02 -3.52
CA LYS A 362 -4.78 -20.25 -3.94
C LYS A 362 -6.11 -19.92 -4.61
N THR A 363 -6.78 -18.85 -4.19
CA THR A 363 -8.06 -18.43 -4.79
C THR A 363 -7.84 -17.96 -6.22
N ILE A 364 -6.73 -17.26 -6.48
CA ILE A 364 -6.34 -16.79 -7.82
C ILE A 364 -6.05 -17.95 -8.77
N GLU A 365 -5.25 -18.94 -8.34
CA GLU A 365 -4.96 -20.14 -9.14
C GLU A 365 -6.23 -20.90 -9.55
N GLN A 366 -7.25 -20.93 -8.69
CA GLN A 366 -8.52 -21.60 -8.97
C GLN A 366 -9.36 -20.86 -10.01
N GLN A 367 -9.23 -19.53 -10.12
CA GLN A 367 -9.94 -18.72 -11.10
C GLN A 367 -9.25 -18.71 -12.47
N SER A 368 -7.93 -18.92 -12.54
CA SER A 368 -7.17 -18.99 -13.79
C SER A 368 -7.20 -20.37 -14.48
N GLY A 369 -7.77 -21.38 -13.81
CA GLY A 369 -7.72 -22.79 -14.20
C GLY A 369 -8.94 -23.34 -14.97
N ASP A 370 -9.93 -22.49 -15.28
CA ASP A 370 -11.17 -22.87 -15.99
C ASP A 370 -11.19 -22.44 -17.46
#